data_AF-A0A4R9LY95-F1
#
_entry.id   AF-A0A4R9LY95-F1
#
_cell.length_a   1.000
_cell.length_b   1.000
_cell.length_c   1.000
_cell.angle_alpha   90.00
_cell.angle_beta   90.00
_cell.angle_gamma   90.00
#
_symmetry.space_group_name_H-M   'P 1'
#
loop_
_entity.id
_entity.type
_entity.pdbx_description
1 polymer ?
#
loop_
_entity_poly.entity_id
_entity_poly.type
_entity_poly.pdbx_seq_one_letter_code
_entity_poly.pdbx_strand_id
1 'polypeptide(L)'
;MLQAVTTRLRSLPSNQLINYLLLSFFLVLGSYLRIKNLDLQSLWYDELFSVIHSSLPSLSDTYRSFWEETNPPLHGLILHSWIQIFSNSVHSVRGLSVLFGIINLSYLGYIAYKEKSQRYVYSFILFSVSFGAIYYSQEARAYSLLMLLSSILTIYFLKLLSFSKEEDRRESVKNWSVFLITGTLASYTHYFGFLFLGHLYLLMTVHFIISKKNKELIVTLLLGALQILLFSPELYKIAFILPYSTRINWVPETGVFVYFEILNYTFYLMPYKGLPIVVLVPVAFLAYLLFQSKHFKTFFSAKENSKLSMEAVYLFSLIVLFLTSTALVSIYKPILTGRNLLVLSFPAILLVSLLIESAKILRPTNKLVIVSCFAVFFASSISKGYYKPFKMHYKQSLVMIMTEAKEGEKVYSHSFQEFYDYYPSVLENPKQIHVENFPKKNGNFDWKKLDELKPKERIFLIDAEIHGTFQKKELSEIKKRVSRMDTIPVFGINIFILTK
;
A
#
# COMPACT_ATOMS: atom_id res chain seq x y z
N MET A 1 -10.65 -12.00 36.93
CA MET A 1 -9.80 -11.77 35.74
C MET A 1 -8.85 -10.58 35.93
N LEU A 2 -9.35 -9.36 36.21
CA LEU A 2 -8.52 -8.18 36.50
C LEU A 2 -7.50 -8.38 37.64
N GLN A 3 -7.92 -8.98 38.77
CA GLN A 3 -7.01 -9.30 39.88
C GLN A 3 -5.85 -10.23 39.48
N ALA A 4 -6.13 -11.27 38.67
CA ALA A 4 -5.09 -12.19 38.19
C ALA A 4 -4.11 -11.52 37.22
N VAL A 5 -4.59 -10.59 36.38
CA VAL A 5 -3.75 -9.76 35.51
C VAL A 5 -2.87 -8.83 36.34
N THR A 6 -3.43 -8.16 37.35
CA THR A 6 -2.65 -7.25 38.22
C THR A 6 -1.58 -7.97 39.03
N THR A 7 -1.87 -9.16 39.56
CA THR A 7 -0.88 -9.95 40.32
C THR A 7 0.26 -10.42 39.40
N ARG A 8 -0.06 -10.84 38.17
CA ARG A 8 0.94 -11.25 37.18
C ARG A 8 1.77 -10.10 36.64
N LEU A 9 1.20 -8.89 36.51
CA LEU A 9 1.93 -7.69 36.11
C LEU A 9 2.91 -7.22 37.20
N ARG A 10 2.53 -7.34 38.48
CA ARG A 10 3.39 -6.99 39.63
C ARG A 10 4.57 -7.95 39.82
N SER A 11 4.47 -9.19 39.34
CA SER A 11 5.54 -10.19 39.42
C SER A 11 6.58 -10.11 38.29
N LEU A 12 6.38 -9.22 37.30
CA LEU A 12 7.32 -9.09 36.18
C LEU A 12 8.52 -8.22 36.56
N PRO A 13 9.73 -8.52 36.04
CA PRO A 13 10.86 -7.60 36.10
C PRO A 13 10.47 -6.24 35.49
N SER A 14 10.93 -5.13 36.07
CA SER A 14 10.59 -3.76 35.64
C SER A 14 10.75 -3.54 34.13
N ASN A 15 11.80 -4.09 33.52
CA ASN A 15 12.06 -4.01 32.08
C ASN A 15 11.01 -4.73 31.23
N GLN A 16 10.40 -5.82 31.72
CA GLN A 16 9.34 -6.52 30.99
C GLN A 16 8.02 -5.76 31.07
N LEU A 17 7.67 -5.22 32.24
CA LEU A 17 6.47 -4.40 32.40
C LEU A 17 6.49 -3.17 31.47
N ILE A 18 7.63 -2.49 31.37
CA ILE A 18 7.83 -1.37 30.43
C ILE A 18 7.57 -1.81 28.99
N ASN A 19 8.10 -2.96 28.56
CA ASN A 19 7.87 -3.46 27.21
C ASN A 19 6.38 -3.76 26.96
N TYR A 20 5.66 -4.33 27.92
CA TYR A 20 4.21 -4.55 27.75
C TYR A 20 3.45 -3.24 27.63
N LEU A 21 3.75 -2.25 28.47
CA LEU A 21 3.12 -0.94 28.40
C LEU A 21 3.41 -0.24 27.07
N LEU A 22 4.65 -0.34 26.57
CA LEU A 22 5.02 0.19 25.26
C LEU A 22 4.28 -0.53 24.13
N LEU A 23 4.26 -1.87 24.14
CA LEU A 23 3.56 -2.66 23.12
C LEU A 23 2.06 -2.33 23.11
N SER A 24 1.42 -2.26 24.28
CA SER A 24 0.01 -1.89 24.40
C SER A 24 -0.25 -0.45 23.95
N PHE A 25 0.59 0.50 24.37
CA PHE A 25 0.46 1.91 23.98
C PHE A 25 0.54 2.08 22.47
N PHE A 26 1.58 1.54 21.82
CA PHE A 26 1.76 1.66 20.37
C PHE A 26 0.76 0.84 19.57
N LEU A 27 0.22 -0.26 20.11
CA LEU A 27 -0.90 -0.98 19.49
C LEU A 27 -2.16 -0.09 19.47
N VAL A 28 -2.51 0.51 20.60
CA VAL A 28 -3.68 1.40 20.71
C VAL A 28 -3.49 2.64 19.84
N LEU A 29 -2.34 3.30 19.93
CA LEU A 29 -2.01 4.48 19.13
C LEU A 29 -2.02 4.16 17.63
N GLY A 30 -1.33 3.10 17.21
CA GLY A 30 -1.25 2.71 15.81
C GLY A 30 -2.59 2.28 15.22
N SER A 31 -3.45 1.63 16.00
CA SER A 31 -4.83 1.30 15.61
C SER A 31 -5.70 2.56 15.51
N TYR A 32 -5.62 3.46 16.49
CA TYR A 32 -6.34 4.74 16.47
C TYR A 32 -5.98 5.57 15.22
N LEU A 33 -4.69 5.68 14.90
CA LEU A 33 -4.23 6.41 13.70
C LEU A 33 -4.73 5.80 12.39
N ARG A 34 -5.00 4.49 12.33
CA ARG A 34 -5.57 3.81 11.15
C ARG A 34 -7.09 3.98 11.03
N ILE A 35 -7.79 4.27 12.13
CA ILE A 35 -9.26 4.46 12.14
C ILE A 35 -9.64 5.94 12.00
N LYS A 36 -8.77 6.84 12.46
CA LYS A 36 -9.08 8.26 12.52
C LYS A 36 -9.32 8.84 11.12
N ASN A 37 -10.46 9.51 10.93
CA ASN A 37 -10.81 10.33 9.77
C ASN A 37 -10.96 9.57 8.44
N LEU A 38 -11.53 8.35 8.49
CA LEU A 38 -11.74 7.49 7.31
C LEU A 38 -12.62 8.11 6.21
N ASP A 39 -13.46 9.10 6.48
CA ASP A 39 -14.33 9.74 5.50
C ASP A 39 -13.96 11.19 5.18
N LEU A 40 -12.80 11.66 5.68
CA LEU A 40 -12.34 13.04 5.50
C LEU A 40 -12.22 13.43 4.02
N GLN A 41 -11.82 12.48 3.17
CA GLN A 41 -11.74 12.64 1.72
C GLN A 41 -12.66 11.62 1.04
N SER A 42 -13.21 11.99 -0.12
CA SER A 42 -13.90 11.04 -1.00
C SER A 42 -13.00 9.87 -1.39
N LEU A 43 -13.63 8.77 -1.81
CA LEU A 43 -12.93 7.74 -2.56
C LEU A 43 -12.40 8.38 -3.85
N TRP A 44 -11.12 8.21 -4.13
CA TRP A 44 -10.50 8.62 -5.39
C TRP A 44 -10.68 7.53 -6.43
N TYR A 45 -10.23 7.82 -7.66
CA TYR A 45 -10.34 6.96 -8.84
C TYR A 45 -10.13 5.47 -8.54
N ASP A 46 -8.96 5.12 -7.99
CA ASP A 46 -8.56 3.73 -7.73
C ASP A 46 -9.44 3.03 -6.67
N GLU A 47 -9.87 3.77 -5.65
CA GLU A 47 -10.78 3.26 -4.62
C GLU A 47 -12.18 3.03 -5.19
N LEU A 48 -12.72 3.99 -5.96
CA LEU A 48 -14.02 3.87 -6.62
C LEU A 48 -14.04 2.72 -7.61
N PHE A 49 -12.99 2.57 -8.42
CA PHE A 49 -12.85 1.43 -9.32
C PHE A 49 -12.92 0.11 -8.55
N SER A 50 -12.16 -0.04 -7.46
CA SER A 50 -12.17 -1.25 -6.65
C SER A 50 -13.55 -1.54 -6.07
N VAL A 51 -14.21 -0.50 -5.54
CA VAL A 51 -15.53 -0.63 -4.90
C VAL A 51 -16.61 -0.98 -5.92
N ILE A 52 -16.67 -0.30 -7.06
CA ILE A 52 -17.69 -0.53 -8.10
C ILE A 52 -17.57 -1.95 -8.65
N HIS A 53 -16.36 -2.38 -9.02
CA HIS A 53 -16.14 -3.72 -9.57
C HIS A 53 -16.31 -4.83 -8.54
N SER A 54 -16.11 -4.55 -7.25
CA SER A 54 -16.46 -5.47 -6.15
C SER A 54 -17.94 -5.43 -5.77
N SER A 55 -18.71 -4.44 -6.23
CA SER A 55 -20.15 -4.32 -5.94
C SER A 55 -21.04 -5.00 -6.98
N LEU A 56 -20.46 -5.73 -7.94
CA LEU A 56 -21.21 -6.46 -8.97
C LEU A 56 -22.13 -7.52 -8.34
N PRO A 57 -23.23 -7.92 -9.01
CA PRO A 57 -24.25 -8.78 -8.41
C PRO A 57 -23.76 -10.15 -7.93
N SER A 58 -22.73 -10.71 -8.58
CA SER A 58 -22.18 -12.01 -8.20
C SER A 58 -20.64 -11.99 -8.08
N LEU A 59 -20.12 -12.95 -7.31
CA LEU A 59 -18.68 -13.18 -7.18
C LEU A 59 -18.03 -13.59 -8.51
N SER A 60 -18.78 -14.27 -9.38
CA SER A 60 -18.34 -14.62 -10.74
C SER A 60 -18.17 -13.38 -11.63
N ASP A 61 -19.14 -12.45 -11.56
CA ASP A 61 -19.05 -11.17 -12.29
C ASP A 61 -17.87 -10.33 -11.78
N THR A 62 -17.66 -10.30 -10.46
CA THR A 62 -16.49 -9.67 -9.83
C THR A 62 -15.20 -10.30 -10.35
N TYR A 63 -15.07 -11.64 -10.31
CA TYR A 63 -13.89 -12.33 -10.82
C TYR A 63 -13.60 -11.99 -12.28
N ARG A 64 -14.61 -12.06 -13.15
CA ARG A 64 -14.49 -11.73 -14.58
C ARG A 64 -14.08 -10.28 -14.77
N SER A 65 -14.62 -9.37 -13.97
CA SER A 65 -14.28 -7.95 -14.05
C SER A 65 -12.83 -7.68 -13.67
N PHE A 66 -12.26 -8.40 -12.69
CA PHE A 66 -10.84 -8.28 -12.34
C PHE A 66 -9.92 -9.07 -13.28
N TRP A 67 -10.45 -10.01 -14.06
CA TRP A 67 -9.69 -10.69 -15.12
C TRP A 67 -9.19 -9.69 -16.19
N GLU A 68 -9.99 -8.68 -16.50
CA GLU A 68 -9.65 -7.62 -17.47
C GLU A 68 -8.81 -6.47 -16.87
N GLU A 69 -8.56 -6.50 -15.56
CA GLU A 69 -7.85 -5.44 -14.84
C GLU A 69 -6.34 -5.69 -14.70
N THR A 70 -5.57 -4.65 -14.37
CA THR A 70 -4.11 -4.72 -14.20
C THR A 70 -3.65 -5.37 -12.89
N ASN A 71 -4.57 -5.78 -12.01
CA ASN A 71 -4.26 -6.41 -10.74
C ASN A 71 -4.94 -7.77 -10.59
N PRO A 72 -4.33 -8.71 -9.85
CA PRO A 72 -4.96 -9.97 -9.45
C PRO A 72 -6.27 -9.81 -8.67
N PRO A 73 -7.17 -10.82 -8.71
CA PRO A 73 -8.55 -10.66 -8.26
C PRO A 73 -8.76 -10.76 -6.73
N LEU A 74 -7.82 -11.28 -5.93
CA LEU A 74 -8.12 -11.70 -4.53
C LEU A 74 -8.70 -10.57 -3.68
N HIS A 75 -8.10 -9.37 -3.73
CA HIS A 75 -8.61 -8.25 -2.95
C HIS A 75 -10.02 -7.86 -3.38
N GLY A 76 -10.29 -7.83 -4.70
CA GLY A 76 -11.61 -7.53 -5.24
C GLY A 76 -12.67 -8.53 -4.79
N LEU A 77 -12.32 -9.82 -4.75
CA LEU A 77 -13.21 -10.88 -4.27
C LEU A 77 -13.48 -10.79 -2.76
N ILE A 78 -12.46 -10.48 -1.96
CA ILE A 78 -12.65 -10.28 -0.51
C ILE A 78 -13.51 -9.04 -0.26
N LEU A 79 -13.27 -7.94 -0.99
CA LEU A 79 -14.05 -6.72 -0.89
C LEU A 79 -15.51 -6.93 -1.30
N HIS A 80 -15.77 -7.75 -2.34
CA HIS A 80 -17.14 -8.14 -2.71
C HIS A 80 -17.86 -8.80 -1.53
N SER A 81 -17.28 -9.86 -0.96
CA SER A 81 -17.86 -10.55 0.20
C SER A 81 -18.04 -9.61 1.40
N TRP A 82 -17.11 -8.68 1.62
CA TRP A 82 -17.20 -7.68 2.68
C TRP A 82 -18.38 -6.72 2.49
N ILE A 83 -18.58 -6.21 1.27
CA ILE A 83 -19.69 -5.31 0.93
C ILE A 83 -21.04 -6.00 1.15
N GLN A 84 -21.16 -7.29 0.81
CA GLN A 84 -22.39 -8.07 1.01
C GLN A 84 -22.74 -8.27 2.50
N ILE A 85 -21.73 -8.38 3.38
CA ILE A 85 -21.94 -8.64 4.81
C ILE A 85 -22.20 -7.33 5.58
N PHE A 86 -21.49 -6.26 5.23
CA PHE A 86 -21.54 -5.00 5.97
C PHE A 86 -22.37 -3.94 5.24
N SER A 87 -21.76 -3.15 4.36
CA SER A 87 -22.45 -2.19 3.49
C SER A 87 -21.48 -1.61 2.47
N ASN A 88 -22.03 -1.01 1.41
CA ASN A 88 -21.26 -0.25 0.43
C ASN A 88 -21.15 1.24 0.82
N SER A 89 -20.47 1.54 1.92
CA SER A 89 -20.22 2.92 2.38
C SER A 89 -18.72 3.19 2.50
N VAL A 90 -18.30 4.46 2.40
CA VAL A 90 -16.89 4.87 2.51
C VAL A 90 -16.22 4.30 3.76
N HIS A 91 -16.90 4.37 4.91
CA HIS A 91 -16.43 3.83 6.18
C HIS A 91 -16.27 2.30 6.12
N SER A 92 -17.23 1.59 5.55
CA SER A 92 -17.22 0.13 5.47
C SER A 92 -16.11 -0.37 4.54
N VAL A 93 -16.02 0.16 3.31
CA VAL A 93 -15.05 -0.33 2.32
C VAL A 93 -13.60 -0.01 2.71
N ARG A 94 -13.34 1.15 3.34
CA ARG A 94 -12.04 1.44 3.95
C ARG A 94 -11.82 0.62 5.23
N GLY A 95 -12.88 0.27 5.95
CA GLY A 95 -12.87 -0.58 7.14
C GLY A 95 -12.22 -1.94 6.91
N LEU A 96 -12.38 -2.54 5.72
CA LEU A 96 -11.67 -3.76 5.35
C LEU A 96 -10.14 -3.57 5.34
N SER A 97 -9.65 -2.49 4.74
CA SER A 97 -8.21 -2.18 4.73
C SER A 97 -7.68 -1.82 6.12
N VAL A 98 -8.49 -1.16 6.95
CA VAL A 98 -8.17 -0.87 8.35
C VAL A 98 -8.02 -2.16 9.12
N LEU A 99 -8.93 -3.12 8.92
CA LEU A 99 -8.88 -4.43 9.54
C LEU A 99 -7.57 -5.14 9.19
N PHE A 100 -7.17 -5.20 7.91
CA PHE A 100 -5.87 -5.77 7.53
C PHE A 100 -4.68 -5.04 8.16
N GLY A 101 -4.75 -3.71 8.25
CA GLY A 101 -3.71 -2.89 8.86
C GLY A 101 -3.54 -3.17 10.36
N ILE A 102 -4.65 -3.32 11.07
CA ILE A 102 -4.69 -3.66 12.51
C ILE A 102 -4.28 -5.11 12.73
N ILE A 103 -4.69 -6.06 11.88
CA ILE A 103 -4.23 -7.45 11.94
C ILE A 103 -2.71 -7.50 11.76
N ASN A 104 -2.15 -6.76 10.80
CA ASN A 104 -0.70 -6.70 10.61
C ASN A 104 0.00 -6.13 11.85
N LEU A 105 -0.46 -4.98 12.35
CA LEU A 105 0.11 -4.37 13.54
C LEU A 105 0.05 -5.32 14.76
N SER A 106 -1.09 -5.98 14.95
CA SER A 106 -1.30 -6.94 16.04
C SER A 106 -0.40 -8.16 15.90
N TYR A 107 -0.23 -8.68 14.68
CA TYR A 107 0.68 -9.78 14.38
C TYR A 107 2.13 -9.40 14.69
N LEU A 108 2.58 -8.21 14.27
CA LEU A 108 3.92 -7.71 14.59
C LEU A 108 4.12 -7.50 16.09
N GLY A 109 3.10 -7.00 16.81
CA GLY A 109 3.11 -6.89 18.27
C GLY A 109 3.20 -8.26 18.96
N TYR A 110 2.49 -9.26 18.45
CA TYR A 110 2.60 -10.64 18.92
C TYR A 110 3.99 -11.22 18.68
N ILE A 111 4.60 -10.98 17.53
CA ILE A 111 5.97 -11.41 17.23
C ILE A 111 6.97 -10.72 18.17
N ALA A 112 6.83 -9.41 18.39
CA ALA A 112 7.65 -8.67 19.34
C ALA A 112 7.56 -9.23 20.76
N TYR A 113 6.34 -9.59 21.19
CA TYR A 113 6.10 -10.24 22.47
C TYR A 113 6.73 -11.64 22.55
N LYS A 114 6.49 -12.48 21.54
CA LYS A 114 6.88 -13.90 21.54
C LYS A 114 8.39 -14.11 21.41
N GLU A 115 9.02 -13.42 20.46
CA GLU A 115 10.43 -13.62 20.13
C GLU A 115 11.37 -12.96 21.14
N LYS A 116 10.86 -12.03 21.98
CA LYS A 116 11.60 -11.33 23.05
C LYS A 116 12.89 -10.64 22.59
N SER A 117 13.02 -10.34 21.30
CA SER A 117 14.17 -9.64 20.71
C SER A 117 13.82 -8.18 20.44
N GLN A 118 14.81 -7.30 20.67
CA GLN A 118 14.60 -5.86 20.60
C GLN A 118 14.33 -5.38 19.16
N ARG A 119 14.87 -6.04 18.12
CA ARG A 119 14.53 -5.70 16.72
C ARG A 119 13.04 -5.75 16.44
N TYR A 120 12.32 -6.71 17.03
CA TYR A 120 10.88 -6.86 16.79
C TYR A 120 10.09 -5.82 17.57
N VAL A 121 10.54 -5.45 18.77
CA VAL A 121 9.95 -4.33 19.53
C VAL A 121 10.17 -3.02 18.79
N TYR A 122 11.38 -2.76 18.31
CA TYR A 122 11.71 -1.55 17.56
C TYR A 122 10.94 -1.50 16.23
N SER A 123 10.89 -2.61 15.49
CA SER A 123 10.16 -2.64 14.21
C SER A 123 8.67 -2.47 14.39
N PHE A 124 8.09 -3.05 15.45
CA PHE A 124 6.70 -2.83 15.83
C PHE A 124 6.41 -1.35 16.16
N ILE A 125 7.24 -0.72 17.00
CA ILE A 125 7.11 0.70 17.35
C ILE A 125 7.14 1.55 16.07
N LEU A 126 8.15 1.35 15.22
CA LEU A 126 8.30 2.10 13.98
C LEU A 126 7.15 1.85 12.99
N PHE A 127 6.68 0.62 12.85
CA PHE A 127 5.57 0.28 11.97
C PHE A 127 4.23 0.84 12.47
N SER A 128 4.04 0.93 13.79
CA SER A 128 2.80 1.45 14.39
C SER A 128 2.50 2.90 14.00
N VAL A 129 3.56 3.71 13.84
CA VAL A 129 3.49 5.14 13.49
C VAL A 129 3.97 5.44 12.06
N SER A 130 4.31 4.43 11.25
CA SER A 130 4.75 4.62 9.86
C SER A 130 3.63 5.21 9.00
N PHE A 131 3.94 6.30 8.30
CA PHE A 131 2.98 6.99 7.43
C PHE A 131 2.36 6.07 6.39
N GLY A 132 3.15 5.36 5.59
CA GLY A 132 2.62 4.50 4.52
C GLY A 132 1.77 3.36 5.07
N ALA A 133 2.18 2.77 6.19
CA ALA A 133 1.40 1.73 6.84
C ALA A 133 0.04 2.25 7.33
N ILE A 134 -0.02 3.49 7.85
CA ILE A 134 -1.27 4.13 8.26
C ILE A 134 -2.10 4.56 7.05
N TYR A 135 -1.48 5.25 6.10
CA TYR A 135 -2.09 5.81 4.92
C TYR A 135 -2.81 4.73 4.09
N TYR A 136 -2.10 3.65 3.77
CA TYR A 136 -2.67 2.57 2.96
C TYR A 136 -3.59 1.64 3.75
N SER A 137 -3.64 1.75 5.09
CA SER A 137 -4.71 1.13 5.87
C SER A 137 -6.05 1.85 5.66
N GLN A 138 -6.05 3.11 5.23
CA GLN A 138 -7.25 3.92 5.02
C GLN A 138 -7.65 4.06 3.55
N GLU A 139 -7.04 3.28 2.65
CA GLU A 139 -7.48 3.20 1.26
C GLU A 139 -8.19 1.88 1.00
N ALA A 140 -9.37 1.89 0.38
CA ALA A 140 -10.10 0.71 -0.09
C ALA A 140 -9.39 0.03 -1.29
N ARG A 141 -8.15 -0.43 -1.05
CA ARG A 141 -7.20 -0.98 -2.03
C ARG A 141 -6.42 -2.14 -1.42
N ALA A 142 -5.83 -2.94 -2.30
CA ALA A 142 -5.08 -4.15 -1.96
C ALA A 142 -3.84 -3.95 -1.08
N TYR A 143 -3.37 -2.72 -0.91
CA TYR A 143 -2.07 -2.42 -0.29
C TYR A 143 -1.97 -2.83 1.18
N SER A 144 -3.02 -2.65 1.98
CA SER A 144 -3.01 -3.06 3.40
C SER A 144 -2.89 -4.57 3.55
N LEU A 145 -3.66 -5.33 2.76
CA LEU A 145 -3.56 -6.80 2.68
C LEU A 145 -2.16 -7.23 2.20
N LEU A 146 -1.62 -6.56 1.18
CA LEU A 146 -0.30 -6.88 0.65
C LEU A 146 0.81 -6.67 1.70
N MET A 147 0.76 -5.58 2.47
CA MET A 147 1.71 -5.32 3.56
C MET A 147 1.60 -6.36 4.68
N LEU A 148 0.38 -6.79 5.02
CA LEU A 148 0.17 -7.89 5.98
C LEU A 148 0.87 -9.17 5.51
N LEU A 149 0.59 -9.57 4.28
CA LEU A 149 1.14 -10.80 3.71
C LEU A 149 2.66 -10.71 3.53
N SER A 150 3.21 -9.56 3.11
CA SER A 150 4.66 -9.39 3.00
C SER A 150 5.36 -9.38 4.36
N SER A 151 4.72 -8.87 5.41
CA SER A 151 5.25 -8.90 6.78
C SER A 151 5.32 -10.33 7.32
N ILE A 152 4.27 -11.13 7.10
CA ILE A 152 4.26 -12.57 7.43
C ILE A 152 5.34 -13.29 6.63
N LEU A 153 5.41 -13.10 5.32
CA LEU A 153 6.42 -13.72 4.45
C LEU A 153 7.85 -13.39 4.90
N THR A 154 8.12 -12.14 5.29
CA THR A 154 9.44 -11.71 5.77
C THR A 154 9.86 -12.46 7.03
N ILE A 155 8.94 -12.58 8.01
CA ILE A 155 9.21 -13.30 9.27
C ILE A 155 9.44 -14.78 9.00
N TYR A 156 8.58 -15.42 8.19
CA TYR A 156 8.72 -16.84 7.90
C TYR A 156 9.93 -17.14 7.02
N PHE A 157 10.29 -16.26 6.08
CA PHE A 157 11.55 -16.34 5.34
C PHE A 157 12.77 -16.40 6.28
N LEU A 158 12.87 -15.48 7.24
CA LEU A 158 13.98 -15.49 8.20
C LEU A 158 13.97 -16.74 9.09
N LYS A 159 12.79 -17.22 9.50
CA LYS A 159 12.65 -18.48 10.26
C LYS A 159 13.16 -19.68 9.47
N LEU A 160 12.72 -19.81 8.20
CA LEU A 160 13.12 -20.90 7.30
C LEU A 160 14.63 -20.87 7.00
N LEU A 161 15.25 -19.69 6.87
CA LEU A 161 16.71 -19.59 6.73
C LEU A 161 17.46 -20.03 7.99
N SER A 162 16.86 -19.84 9.16
CA SER A 162 17.46 -20.22 10.44
C SER A 162 17.26 -21.70 10.82
N PHE A 163 16.71 -22.54 9.92
CA PHE A 163 16.45 -23.95 10.20
C PHE A 163 17.66 -24.66 10.81
N SER A 164 17.45 -25.32 11.94
CA SER A 164 18.46 -26.18 12.57
C SER A 164 18.06 -27.66 12.49
N LYS A 165 19.04 -28.57 12.55
CA LYS A 165 18.77 -30.03 12.52
C LYS A 165 17.93 -30.52 13.71
N GLU A 166 17.86 -29.74 14.79
CA GLU A 166 17.14 -30.05 16.02
C GLU A 166 15.69 -29.52 16.01
N GLU A 167 15.26 -28.85 14.94
CA GLU A 167 13.94 -28.24 14.88
C GLU A 167 12.85 -29.30 14.69
N ASP A 168 11.79 -29.22 15.51
CA ASP A 168 10.65 -30.13 15.45
C ASP A 168 10.06 -30.16 14.03
N ARG A 169 9.91 -31.37 13.48
CA ARG A 169 9.29 -31.62 12.17
C ARG A 169 7.93 -30.91 12.06
N ARG A 170 7.16 -30.85 13.15
CA ARG A 170 5.85 -30.18 13.15
C ARG A 170 5.96 -28.67 12.95
N GLU A 171 6.93 -28.02 13.59
CA GLU A 171 7.17 -26.58 13.41
C GLU A 171 7.72 -26.30 12.00
N SER A 172 8.55 -27.20 11.46
CA SER A 172 9.04 -27.10 10.08
C SER A 172 7.90 -27.13 9.06
N VAL A 173 7.00 -28.11 9.15
CA VAL A 173 5.83 -28.22 8.27
C VAL A 173 4.97 -26.97 8.38
N LYS A 174 4.68 -26.52 9.60
CA LYS A 174 3.91 -25.28 9.83
C LYS A 174 4.57 -24.07 9.18
N ASN A 175 5.89 -23.90 9.32
CA ASN A 175 6.60 -22.75 8.74
C ASN A 175 6.51 -22.75 7.21
N TRP A 176 6.70 -23.91 6.58
CA TRP A 176 6.55 -24.05 5.14
C TRP A 176 5.10 -23.86 4.68
N SER A 177 4.11 -24.39 5.40
CA SER A 177 2.70 -24.22 5.07
C SER A 177 2.27 -22.76 5.14
N VAL A 178 2.66 -22.03 6.20
CA VAL A 178 2.34 -20.60 6.33
C VAL A 178 3.03 -19.81 5.22
N PHE A 179 4.30 -20.10 4.91
CA PHE A 179 5.01 -19.46 3.81
C PHE A 179 4.36 -19.72 2.46
N LEU A 180 3.94 -20.96 2.18
CA LEU A 180 3.25 -21.35 0.96
C LEU A 180 1.93 -20.60 0.80
N ILE A 181 1.04 -20.70 1.78
CA ILE A 181 -0.29 -20.09 1.73
C ILE A 181 -0.17 -18.57 1.63
N THR A 182 0.66 -17.95 2.47
CA THR A 182 0.83 -16.49 2.47
C THR A 182 1.43 -16.01 1.15
N GLY A 183 2.40 -16.74 0.59
CA GLY A 183 3.01 -16.44 -0.70
C GLY A 183 2.00 -16.48 -1.85
N THR A 184 1.17 -17.52 -1.89
CA THR A 184 0.09 -17.63 -2.87
C THR A 184 -0.91 -16.48 -2.73
N LEU A 185 -1.37 -16.18 -1.50
CA LEU A 185 -2.29 -15.06 -1.27
C LEU A 185 -1.66 -13.72 -1.65
N ALA A 186 -0.37 -13.50 -1.37
CA ALA A 186 0.32 -12.26 -1.72
C ALA A 186 0.39 -12.08 -3.24
N SER A 187 0.69 -13.17 -3.95
CA SER A 187 0.74 -13.21 -5.42
C SER A 187 -0.61 -12.87 -6.04
N TYR A 188 -1.69 -13.43 -5.49
CA TYR A 188 -3.07 -13.15 -5.92
C TYR A 188 -3.63 -11.82 -5.38
N THR A 189 -2.91 -11.12 -4.50
CA THR A 189 -3.29 -9.77 -4.03
C THR A 189 -2.74 -8.70 -4.98
N HIS A 190 -1.49 -8.86 -5.43
CA HIS A 190 -0.81 -7.88 -6.28
C HIS A 190 0.42 -8.52 -6.95
N TYR A 191 0.74 -8.19 -8.20
CA TYR A 191 1.88 -8.78 -8.92
C TYR A 191 3.25 -8.54 -8.24
N PHE A 192 3.39 -7.43 -7.53
CA PHE A 192 4.59 -7.18 -6.71
C PHE A 192 4.71 -8.13 -5.50
N GLY A 193 3.61 -8.72 -5.03
CA GLY A 193 3.64 -9.82 -4.07
C GLY A 193 4.26 -11.09 -4.66
N PHE A 194 3.94 -11.41 -5.92
CA PHE A 194 4.56 -12.52 -6.66
C PHE A 194 6.06 -12.25 -6.92
N LEU A 195 6.41 -11.04 -7.36
CA LEU A 195 7.82 -10.65 -7.52
C LEU A 195 8.57 -10.77 -6.20
N PHE A 196 8.01 -10.26 -5.10
CA PHE A 196 8.62 -10.31 -3.78
C PHE A 196 8.88 -11.75 -3.35
N LEU A 197 7.89 -12.63 -3.53
CA LEU A 197 8.00 -14.05 -3.25
C LEU A 197 9.11 -14.74 -4.06
N GLY A 198 9.22 -14.43 -5.36
CA GLY A 198 10.30 -14.93 -6.22
C GLY A 198 11.70 -14.58 -5.69
N HIS A 199 11.87 -13.36 -5.15
CA HIS A 199 13.13 -12.94 -4.52
C HIS A 199 13.42 -13.71 -3.23
N LEU A 200 12.40 -14.01 -2.42
CA LEU A 200 12.57 -14.84 -1.23
C LEU A 200 13.02 -16.26 -1.60
N TYR A 201 12.39 -16.88 -2.61
CA TYR A 201 12.81 -18.19 -3.13
C TYR A 201 14.25 -18.19 -3.64
N LEU A 202 14.63 -17.16 -4.42
CA LEU A 202 15.98 -17.04 -4.94
C LEU A 202 17.02 -16.96 -3.80
N LEU A 203 16.78 -16.12 -2.80
CA LEU A 203 17.68 -16.01 -1.65
C LEU A 203 17.74 -17.30 -0.82
N MET A 204 16.61 -17.99 -0.65
CA MET A 204 16.57 -19.30 0.03
C MET A 204 17.35 -20.37 -0.75
N THR A 205 17.18 -20.44 -2.06
CA THR A 205 17.93 -21.34 -2.94
C THR A 205 19.43 -21.09 -2.82
N VAL A 206 19.87 -19.83 -2.94
CA VAL A 206 21.30 -19.46 -2.79
C VAL A 206 21.81 -19.85 -1.40
N HIS A 207 21.06 -19.55 -0.34
CA HIS A 207 21.44 -19.93 1.02
C HIS A 207 21.58 -21.45 1.18
N PHE A 208 20.61 -22.25 0.71
CA PHE A 208 20.62 -23.71 0.88
C PHE A 208 21.67 -24.41 0.02
N ILE A 209 22.05 -23.83 -1.13
CA ILE A 209 23.21 -24.27 -1.91
C ILE A 209 24.51 -24.04 -1.12
N ILE A 210 24.74 -22.80 -0.65
CA ILE A 210 25.98 -22.43 0.07
C ILE A 210 26.11 -23.20 1.38
N SER A 211 24.99 -23.35 2.10
CA SER A 211 24.94 -24.07 3.39
C SER A 211 24.91 -25.60 3.24
N LYS A 212 24.91 -26.13 2.01
CA LYS A 212 24.86 -27.57 1.68
C LYS A 212 23.65 -28.30 2.32
N LYS A 213 22.51 -27.62 2.39
CA LYS A 213 21.25 -28.12 2.94
C LYS A 213 20.35 -28.67 1.83
N ASN A 214 20.68 -29.86 1.33
CA ASN A 214 20.03 -30.43 0.13
C ASN A 214 18.52 -30.68 0.31
N LYS A 215 18.07 -31.08 1.51
CA LYS A 215 16.65 -31.35 1.76
C LYS A 215 15.82 -30.07 1.65
N GLU A 216 16.27 -29.02 2.30
CA GLU A 216 15.64 -27.70 2.30
C GLU A 216 15.69 -27.07 0.91
N LEU A 217 16.79 -27.26 0.17
CA LEU A 217 16.89 -26.86 -1.23
C LEU A 217 15.82 -27.54 -2.09
N ILE A 218 15.67 -28.87 -2.00
CA ILE A 218 14.64 -29.61 -2.74
C ILE A 218 13.24 -29.12 -2.37
N VAL A 219 12.95 -28.94 -1.08
CA VAL A 219 11.64 -28.41 -0.62
C VAL A 219 11.40 -27.00 -1.19
N THR A 220 12.42 -26.13 -1.16
CA THR A 220 12.36 -24.78 -1.74
C THR A 220 12.00 -24.84 -3.23
N LEU A 221 12.66 -25.70 -4.01
CA LEU A 221 12.41 -25.83 -5.44
C LEU A 221 11.02 -26.42 -5.75
N LEU A 222 10.61 -27.46 -5.01
CA LEU A 222 9.28 -28.10 -5.19
C LEU A 222 8.15 -27.14 -4.84
N LEU A 223 8.26 -26.39 -3.73
CA LEU A 223 7.24 -25.42 -3.34
C LEU A 223 7.25 -24.18 -4.24
N GLY A 224 8.41 -23.76 -4.73
CA GLY A 224 8.51 -22.73 -5.76
C GLY A 224 7.78 -23.15 -7.05
N ALA A 225 8.00 -24.38 -7.52
CA ALA A 225 7.32 -24.93 -8.69
C ALA A 225 5.80 -25.05 -8.46
N LEU A 226 5.37 -25.51 -7.28
CA LEU A 226 3.96 -25.57 -6.92
C LEU A 226 3.31 -24.18 -6.92
N GLN A 227 4.00 -23.15 -6.43
CA GLN A 227 3.46 -21.78 -6.44
C GLN A 227 3.36 -21.19 -7.84
N ILE A 228 4.33 -21.46 -8.71
CA ILE A 228 4.24 -21.09 -10.13
C ILE A 228 3.02 -21.76 -10.76
N LEU A 229 2.79 -23.04 -10.48
CA LEU A 229 1.62 -23.76 -10.95
C LEU A 229 0.31 -23.15 -10.42
N LEU A 230 0.23 -22.86 -9.11
CA LEU A 230 -0.93 -22.23 -8.49
C LEU A 230 -1.19 -20.82 -9.02
N PHE A 231 -0.16 -20.09 -9.45
CA PHE A 231 -0.26 -18.74 -10.01
C PHE A 231 -0.36 -18.73 -11.55
N SER A 232 -0.38 -19.90 -12.20
CA SER A 232 -0.35 -20.03 -13.65
C SER A 232 -1.47 -19.29 -14.41
N PRO A 233 -2.73 -19.16 -13.91
CA PRO A 233 -3.74 -18.36 -14.61
C PRO A 233 -3.36 -16.88 -14.73
N GLU A 234 -2.77 -16.31 -13.68
CA GLU A 234 -2.28 -14.94 -13.69
C GLU A 234 -0.99 -14.78 -14.51
N LEU A 235 -0.13 -15.81 -14.54
CA LEU A 235 1.04 -15.81 -15.43
C LEU A 235 0.62 -15.79 -16.91
N TYR A 236 -0.44 -16.52 -17.28
CA TYR A 236 -1.01 -16.46 -18.62
C TYR A 236 -1.48 -15.03 -18.93
N LYS A 237 -2.18 -14.37 -18.01
CA LYS A 237 -2.61 -12.98 -18.16
C LYS A 237 -1.44 -12.01 -18.32
N ILE A 238 -0.38 -12.15 -17.52
CA ILE A 238 0.85 -11.33 -17.64
C ILE A 238 1.52 -11.53 -19.00
N ALA A 239 1.60 -12.77 -19.49
CA ALA A 239 2.31 -13.09 -20.72
C ALA A 239 1.52 -12.75 -21.99
N PHE A 240 0.19 -12.90 -21.97
CA PHE A 240 -0.61 -12.88 -23.20
C PHE A 240 -1.70 -11.79 -23.25
N ILE A 241 -2.10 -11.21 -22.11
CA ILE A 241 -3.19 -10.22 -22.06
C ILE A 241 -2.65 -8.82 -21.76
N LEU A 242 -1.92 -8.66 -20.65
CA LEU A 242 -1.40 -7.36 -20.21
C LEU A 242 -0.46 -6.64 -21.20
N PRO A 243 0.36 -7.32 -22.03
CA PRO A 243 1.20 -6.65 -23.00
C PRO A 243 0.42 -5.80 -24.00
N TYR A 244 -0.81 -6.20 -24.32
CA TYR A 244 -1.69 -5.52 -25.27
C TYR A 244 -2.66 -4.53 -24.58
N SER A 245 -2.64 -4.44 -23.26
CA SER A 245 -3.49 -3.52 -22.50
C SER A 245 -2.88 -2.12 -22.44
N THR A 246 -3.70 -1.11 -22.73
CA THR A 246 -3.33 0.31 -22.57
C THR A 246 -3.41 0.79 -21.11
N ARG A 247 -3.97 -0.02 -20.20
CA ARG A 247 -4.25 0.35 -18.80
C ARG A 247 -3.01 0.66 -17.95
N ILE A 248 -1.81 0.35 -18.44
CA ILE A 248 -0.53 0.66 -17.75
C ILE A 248 0.28 1.75 -18.43
N ASN A 249 -0.20 2.32 -19.54
CA ASN A 249 0.52 3.35 -20.29
C ASN A 249 0.59 4.70 -19.56
N TRP A 250 -0.22 4.89 -18.52
CA TRP A 250 -0.20 6.09 -17.68
C TRP A 250 1.02 6.14 -16.75
N VAL A 251 1.70 5.00 -16.53
CA VAL A 251 2.87 4.95 -15.65
C VAL A 251 4.03 5.70 -16.32
N PRO A 252 4.54 6.79 -15.71
CA PRO A 252 5.59 7.59 -16.31
C PRO A 252 6.90 6.79 -16.39
N GLU A 253 7.77 7.17 -17.33
CA GLU A 253 9.12 6.61 -17.41
C GLU A 253 9.84 6.71 -16.06
N THR A 254 10.45 5.60 -15.67
CA THR A 254 10.95 5.44 -14.31
C THR A 254 12.25 6.20 -14.11
N GLY A 255 12.19 7.33 -13.42
CA GLY A 255 13.38 7.98 -12.88
C GLY A 255 13.92 7.24 -11.64
N VAL A 256 15.21 7.42 -11.35
CA VAL A 256 15.85 6.91 -10.11
C VAL A 256 15.10 7.36 -8.83
N PHE A 257 14.33 8.45 -8.93
CA PHE A 257 13.57 8.98 -7.81
C PHE A 257 12.44 8.10 -7.29
N VAL A 258 11.90 7.18 -8.10
CA VAL A 258 10.86 6.24 -7.64
C VAL A 258 11.38 5.34 -6.51
N TYR A 259 12.68 5.04 -6.47
CA TYR A 259 13.27 4.26 -5.38
C TYR A 259 13.41 5.05 -4.08
N PHE A 260 13.41 6.38 -4.14
CA PHE A 260 13.28 7.19 -2.92
C PHE A 260 11.83 7.21 -2.41
N GLU A 261 10.85 6.81 -3.23
CA GLU A 261 9.46 6.71 -2.77
C GLU A 261 9.27 5.60 -1.74
N ILE A 262 10.05 4.51 -1.73
CA ILE A 262 9.98 3.55 -0.62
C ILE A 262 10.32 4.23 0.70
N LEU A 263 11.31 5.12 0.69
CA LEU A 263 11.71 5.88 1.85
C LEU A 263 10.64 6.93 2.19
N ASN A 264 9.99 7.50 1.18
CA ASN A 264 8.88 8.41 1.37
C ASN A 264 7.62 7.73 1.95
N TYR A 265 7.22 6.56 1.45
CA TYR A 265 6.07 5.84 1.99
C TYR A 265 6.38 5.19 3.34
N THR A 266 7.59 4.65 3.53
CA THR A 266 7.94 3.94 4.78
C THR A 266 8.34 4.91 5.90
N PHE A 267 9.08 5.99 5.58
CA PHE A 267 9.66 6.93 6.55
C PHE A 267 9.14 8.37 6.40
N TYR A 268 8.36 8.70 5.36
CA TYR A 268 7.82 10.03 5.04
C TYR A 268 8.83 11.15 5.20
N LEU A 269 9.84 11.11 4.33
CA LEU A 269 10.93 12.06 4.28
C LEU A 269 10.63 13.29 3.38
N MET A 270 9.35 13.67 3.29
CA MET A 270 8.72 14.82 2.61
C MET A 270 8.29 14.69 1.13
N PRO A 271 7.21 15.43 0.76
CA PRO A 271 6.76 15.62 -0.62
C PRO A 271 7.50 16.74 -1.41
N TYR A 272 8.62 17.30 -0.93
CA TYR A 272 9.37 18.34 -1.65
C TYR A 272 10.89 18.22 -1.48
N LYS A 273 11.62 18.03 -2.60
CA LYS A 273 13.04 18.39 -2.88
C LYS A 273 14.12 18.18 -1.79
N GLY A 274 13.93 17.29 -0.81
CA GLY A 274 14.87 17.05 0.30
C GLY A 274 15.81 15.87 0.08
N LEU A 275 16.50 15.81 -1.07
CA LEU A 275 17.39 14.71 -1.44
C LEU A 275 18.61 14.43 -0.50
N PRO A 276 19.23 15.43 0.19
CA PRO A 276 20.49 15.17 0.88
C PRO A 276 20.36 14.31 2.14
N ILE A 277 19.47 14.63 3.08
CA ILE A 277 19.47 14.00 4.42
C ILE A 277 19.04 12.51 4.38
N VAL A 278 18.18 12.17 3.43
CA VAL A 278 17.58 10.83 3.22
C VAL A 278 18.58 9.80 2.72
N VAL A 279 19.53 10.24 1.90
CA VAL A 279 20.66 9.42 1.45
C VAL A 279 21.77 9.51 2.48
N LEU A 280 22.04 10.71 3.01
CA LEU A 280 23.14 10.93 3.93
C LEU A 280 22.98 10.20 5.26
N VAL A 281 21.77 9.98 5.81
CA VAL A 281 21.66 9.26 7.09
C VAL A 281 21.91 7.74 6.92
N PRO A 282 21.23 7.02 6.01
CA PRO A 282 21.55 5.62 5.74
C PRO A 282 22.93 5.43 5.14
N VAL A 283 23.41 6.32 4.24
CA VAL A 283 24.77 6.24 3.66
C VAL A 283 25.83 6.64 4.66
N ALA A 284 25.65 7.65 5.50
CA ALA A 284 26.60 7.95 6.59
C ALA A 284 26.55 6.86 7.66
N PHE A 285 25.40 6.20 7.87
CA PHE A 285 25.32 5.04 8.76
C PHE A 285 25.97 3.80 8.15
N LEU A 286 25.78 3.52 6.84
CA LEU A 286 26.47 2.46 6.11
C LEU A 286 27.97 2.73 6.03
N ALA A 287 28.36 3.97 5.72
CA ALA A 287 29.74 4.45 5.70
C ALA A 287 30.34 4.42 7.10
N TYR A 288 29.57 4.70 8.15
CA TYR A 288 30.01 4.53 9.55
C TYR A 288 30.24 3.05 9.89
N LEU A 289 29.34 2.14 9.48
CA LEU A 289 29.52 0.70 9.63
C LEU A 289 30.71 0.16 8.82
N LEU A 290 30.93 0.70 7.62
CA LEU A 290 32.08 0.41 6.76
C LEU A 290 33.36 1.11 7.24
N PHE A 291 33.29 2.22 7.96
CA PHE A 291 34.45 2.90 8.56
C PHE A 291 34.91 2.19 9.83
N GLN A 292 33.97 1.58 10.57
CA GLN A 292 34.25 0.61 11.62
C GLN A 292 34.84 -0.72 11.07
N SER A 293 35.03 -0.87 9.75
CA SER A 293 35.43 -2.11 9.08
C SER A 293 36.86 -2.61 9.33
N LYS A 294 37.69 -1.90 10.10
CA LYS A 294 38.83 -2.59 10.75
C LYS A 294 38.36 -3.78 11.62
N HIS A 295 37.06 -3.84 11.96
CA HIS A 295 36.35 -4.98 12.57
C HIS A 295 35.32 -5.68 11.66
N PHE A 296 35.28 -5.42 10.34
CA PHE A 296 34.33 -6.09 9.43
C PHE A 296 34.57 -7.60 9.35
N LYS A 297 35.83 -8.04 9.43
CA LYS A 297 36.18 -9.46 9.61
C LYS A 297 35.68 -10.03 10.95
N THR A 298 35.62 -9.23 12.00
CA THR A 298 35.20 -9.64 13.36
C THR A 298 33.68 -9.68 13.53
N PHE A 299 32.93 -8.87 12.76
CA PHE A 299 31.46 -8.89 12.73
C PHE A 299 30.90 -10.24 12.24
N PHE A 300 31.60 -10.88 11.29
CA PHE A 300 31.30 -12.24 10.83
C PHE A 300 31.94 -13.36 11.68
N SER A 301 32.91 -13.05 12.56
CA SER A 301 33.65 -14.07 13.33
C SER A 301 33.20 -14.27 14.78
N ALA A 302 32.38 -13.37 15.34
CA ALA A 302 31.87 -13.54 16.70
C ALA A 302 30.70 -14.53 16.72
N LYS A 303 30.92 -15.70 17.33
CA LYS A 303 30.02 -16.87 17.38
C LYS A 303 28.59 -16.56 17.88
N GLU A 304 28.42 -15.50 18.65
CA GLU A 304 27.13 -15.02 19.20
C GLU A 304 26.43 -13.96 18.31
N ASN A 305 27.16 -13.37 17.35
CA ASN A 305 26.72 -12.25 16.51
C ASN A 305 26.42 -12.67 15.07
N SER A 306 26.65 -13.94 14.70
CA SER A 306 26.51 -14.47 13.34
C SER A 306 25.07 -14.50 12.84
N LYS A 307 24.08 -14.69 13.72
CA LYS A 307 22.68 -14.78 13.30
C LYS A 307 22.11 -13.41 12.91
N LEU A 308 22.28 -12.38 13.75
CA LEU A 308 21.77 -11.04 13.47
C LEU A 308 22.46 -10.42 12.24
N SER A 309 23.77 -10.63 12.10
CA SER A 309 24.50 -10.17 10.91
C SER A 309 23.99 -10.82 9.63
N MET A 310 23.68 -12.13 9.67
CA MET A 310 23.10 -12.83 8.52
C MET A 310 21.68 -12.36 8.20
N GLU A 311 20.80 -12.18 9.20
CA GLU A 311 19.45 -11.62 8.96
C GLU A 311 19.51 -10.25 8.29
N ALA A 312 20.42 -9.37 8.74
CA ALA A 312 20.64 -8.06 8.13
C ALA A 312 21.14 -8.18 6.67
N VAL A 313 22.06 -9.10 6.39
CA VAL A 313 22.54 -9.37 5.03
C VAL A 313 21.42 -9.86 4.12
N TYR A 314 20.54 -10.74 4.60
CA TYR A 314 19.41 -11.24 3.81
C TYR A 314 18.38 -10.16 3.53
N LEU A 315 18.01 -9.34 4.51
CA LEU A 315 17.08 -8.23 4.31
C LEU A 315 17.67 -7.15 3.39
N PHE A 316 18.95 -6.84 3.55
CA PHE A 316 19.65 -5.91 2.66
C PHE A 316 19.69 -6.45 1.22
N SER A 317 20.08 -7.72 1.05
CA SER A 317 20.11 -8.39 -0.25
C SER A 317 18.73 -8.43 -0.90
N LEU A 318 17.68 -8.71 -0.12
CA LEU A 318 16.29 -8.72 -0.57
C LEU A 318 15.88 -7.35 -1.10
N ILE A 319 16.13 -6.28 -0.35
CA ILE A 319 15.79 -4.91 -0.75
C ILE A 319 16.56 -4.54 -2.02
N VAL A 320 17.89 -4.69 -2.03
CA VAL A 320 18.73 -4.32 -3.17
C VAL A 320 18.31 -5.11 -4.42
N LEU A 321 18.18 -6.44 -4.32
CA LEU A 321 17.82 -7.29 -5.44
C LEU A 321 16.42 -6.97 -5.99
N PHE A 322 15.46 -6.69 -5.11
CA PHE A 322 14.11 -6.30 -5.52
C PHE A 322 14.10 -4.95 -6.24
N LEU A 323 14.81 -3.96 -5.71
CA LEU A 323 14.89 -2.64 -6.33
C LEU A 323 15.63 -2.69 -7.67
N THR A 324 16.73 -3.44 -7.76
CA THR A 324 17.50 -3.56 -9.01
C THR A 324 16.73 -4.34 -10.08
N SER A 325 16.11 -5.48 -9.74
CA SER A 325 15.36 -6.27 -10.71
C SER A 325 14.15 -5.51 -11.25
N THR A 326 13.41 -4.81 -10.38
CA THR A 326 12.28 -3.99 -10.81
C THR A 326 12.74 -2.78 -11.61
N ALA A 327 13.91 -2.19 -11.31
CA ALA A 327 14.51 -1.16 -12.16
C ALA A 327 14.80 -1.65 -13.57
N LEU A 328 15.44 -2.81 -13.69
CA LEU A 328 15.74 -3.40 -14.99
C LEU A 328 14.47 -3.65 -15.80
N VAL A 329 13.41 -4.17 -15.19
CA VAL A 329 12.12 -4.36 -15.88
C VAL A 329 11.51 -3.01 -16.27
N SER A 330 11.58 -2.01 -15.39
CA SER A 330 10.96 -0.70 -15.59
C SER A 330 11.68 0.20 -16.60
N ILE A 331 12.91 -0.16 -17.01
CA ILE A 331 13.61 0.44 -18.17
C ILE A 331 12.92 0.03 -19.48
N TYR A 332 12.47 -1.22 -19.59
CA TYR A 332 11.80 -1.71 -20.80
C TYR A 332 10.31 -1.38 -20.82
N LYS A 333 9.64 -1.49 -19.67
CA LYS A 333 8.21 -1.17 -19.55
C LYS A 333 7.98 -0.52 -18.19
N PRO A 334 7.64 0.78 -18.13
CA PRO A 334 7.38 1.45 -16.85
C PRO A 334 6.28 0.75 -16.06
N ILE A 335 6.64 0.17 -14.92
CA ILE A 335 5.72 -0.56 -14.02
C ILE A 335 5.79 -0.08 -12.58
N LEU A 336 6.69 0.85 -12.28
CA LEU A 336 7.00 1.26 -10.91
C LEU A 336 6.31 2.56 -10.52
N THR A 337 5.50 2.46 -9.48
CA THR A 337 5.04 3.57 -8.65
C THR A 337 5.37 3.22 -7.20
N GLY A 338 5.62 4.18 -6.31
CA GLY A 338 6.12 3.83 -4.97
C GLY A 338 5.13 3.07 -4.09
N ARG A 339 3.83 3.10 -4.41
CA ARG A 339 2.82 2.19 -3.80
C ARG A 339 3.09 0.72 -4.09
N ASN A 340 3.75 0.40 -5.21
CA ASN A 340 4.13 -0.97 -5.52
C ASN A 340 5.30 -1.46 -4.63
N LEU A 341 6.11 -0.55 -4.09
CA LEU A 341 7.25 -0.85 -3.22
C LEU A 341 6.85 -1.14 -1.76
N LEU A 342 5.56 -1.07 -1.42
CA LEU A 342 5.06 -1.34 -0.05
C LEU A 342 5.35 -2.76 0.44
N VAL A 343 5.57 -3.72 -0.47
CA VAL A 343 6.02 -5.08 -0.10
C VAL A 343 7.33 -5.06 0.71
N LEU A 344 8.17 -4.04 0.50
CA LEU A 344 9.44 -3.87 1.18
C LEU A 344 9.37 -3.03 2.47
N SER A 345 8.21 -2.45 2.84
CA SER A 345 8.11 -1.57 4.00
C SER A 345 8.49 -2.24 5.30
N PHE A 346 7.97 -3.45 5.59
CA PHE A 346 8.35 -4.18 6.79
C PHE A 346 9.80 -4.71 6.75
N PRO A 347 10.30 -5.34 5.67
CA PRO A 347 11.72 -5.67 5.51
C PRO A 347 12.66 -4.49 5.81
N ALA A 348 12.36 -3.30 5.30
CA ALA A 348 13.16 -2.10 5.51
C ALA A 348 13.15 -1.65 6.98
N ILE A 349 11.96 -1.60 7.61
CA ILE A 349 11.82 -1.25 9.03
C ILE A 349 12.54 -2.27 9.93
N LEU A 350 12.42 -3.56 9.61
CA LEU A 350 13.07 -4.64 10.35
C LEU A 350 14.60 -4.56 10.20
N LEU A 351 15.12 -4.25 9.00
CA LEU A 351 16.55 -4.04 8.78
C LEU A 351 17.09 -2.88 9.62
N VAL A 352 16.42 -1.72 9.63
CA VAL A 352 16.81 -0.58 10.49
C VAL A 352 16.82 -0.99 11.96
N SER A 353 15.80 -1.73 12.39
CA SER A 353 15.66 -2.20 13.77
C SER A 353 16.76 -3.19 14.17
N LEU A 354 17.13 -4.11 13.28
CA LEU A 354 18.24 -5.04 13.41
C LEU A 354 19.58 -4.32 13.54
N LEU A 355 19.80 -3.28 12.73
CA LEU A 355 21.02 -2.49 12.77
C LEU A 355 21.15 -1.71 14.08
N ILE A 356 20.05 -1.16 14.61
CA ILE A 356 20.01 -0.53 15.93
C ILE A 356 20.29 -1.55 17.05
N GLU A 357 19.66 -2.74 17.00
CA GLU A 357 19.88 -3.80 17.99
C GLU A 357 21.34 -4.27 18.00
N SER A 358 21.94 -4.48 16.82
CA SER A 358 23.31 -4.99 16.66
C SER A 358 24.42 -3.96 16.95
N ALA A 359 24.11 -2.67 17.05
CA ALA A 359 25.08 -1.62 17.36
C ALA A 359 25.61 -1.73 18.81
N LYS A 360 26.77 -2.37 19.00
CA LYS A 360 27.39 -2.62 20.32
C LYS A 360 27.84 -1.36 21.05
N ILE A 361 28.23 -0.32 20.31
CA ILE A 361 28.73 0.94 20.88
C ILE A 361 27.62 1.73 21.61
N LEU A 362 26.37 1.47 21.27
CA LEU A 362 25.22 2.18 21.81
C LEU A 362 24.73 1.49 23.09
N ARG A 363 24.63 2.26 24.17
CA ARG A 363 23.92 1.84 25.37
C ARG A 363 22.44 1.57 25.04
N PRO A 364 21.75 0.66 25.75
CA PRO A 364 20.33 0.38 25.52
C PRO A 364 19.43 1.63 25.54
N THR A 365 19.73 2.59 26.42
CA THR A 365 19.05 3.89 26.48
C THR A 365 19.19 4.69 25.19
N ASN A 366 20.39 4.75 24.61
CA ASN A 366 20.65 5.46 23.36
C ASN A 366 19.90 4.80 22.19
N LYS A 367 19.81 3.46 22.17
CA LYS A 367 19.02 2.73 21.15
C LYS A 367 17.54 3.11 21.24
N LEU A 368 16.97 3.14 22.44
CA LEU A 368 15.59 3.58 22.66
C LEU A 368 15.36 5.05 22.27
N VAL A 369 16.32 5.94 22.57
CA VAL A 369 16.26 7.34 22.13
C VAL A 369 16.22 7.43 20.61
N ILE A 370 17.09 6.68 19.90
CA ILE A 370 17.11 6.65 18.43
C ILE A 370 15.76 6.18 17.88
N VAL A 371 15.23 5.06 18.38
CA VAL A 371 13.93 4.52 17.96
C VAL A 371 12.81 5.53 18.25
N SER A 372 12.85 6.20 19.40
CA SER A 372 11.87 7.22 19.77
C SER A 372 11.96 8.43 18.84
N CYS A 373 13.15 8.88 18.47
CA CYS A 373 13.35 9.97 17.50
C CYS A 373 12.78 9.59 16.12
N PHE A 374 13.04 8.37 15.64
CA PHE A 374 12.42 7.87 14.40
C PHE A 374 10.89 7.80 14.50
N ALA A 375 10.36 7.31 15.62
CA ALA A 375 8.92 7.24 15.84
C ALA A 375 8.26 8.62 15.88
N VAL A 376 8.85 9.58 16.59
CA VAL A 376 8.39 10.99 16.61
C VAL A 376 8.46 11.59 15.22
N PHE A 377 9.55 11.34 14.49
CA PHE A 377 9.70 11.78 13.11
C PHE A 377 8.56 11.25 12.23
N PHE A 378 8.28 9.94 12.28
CA PHE A 378 7.17 9.34 11.51
C PHE A 378 5.80 9.88 11.93
N ALA A 379 5.57 10.07 13.24
CA ALA A 379 4.32 10.62 13.73
C ALA A 379 4.11 12.06 13.26
N SER A 380 5.17 12.88 13.24
CA SER A 380 5.13 14.27 12.77
C SER A 380 4.76 14.36 11.28
N SER A 381 5.21 13.39 10.50
CA SER A 381 4.96 13.27 9.08
C SER A 381 3.49 13.05 8.72
N ILE A 382 2.74 12.34 9.57
CA ILE A 382 1.30 12.14 9.42
C ILE A 382 0.58 13.50 9.38
N SER A 383 0.92 14.41 10.29
CA SER A 383 0.22 15.70 10.41
C SER A 383 0.34 16.62 9.18
N LYS A 384 1.50 16.60 8.50
CA LYS A 384 1.82 17.55 7.42
C LYS A 384 1.29 17.14 6.05
N GLY A 385 1.16 15.83 5.81
CA GLY A 385 0.74 15.26 4.52
C GLY A 385 -0.69 14.75 4.48
N TYR A 386 -1.14 14.15 5.58
CA TYR A 386 -2.34 13.32 5.59
C TYR A 386 -3.64 14.11 5.50
N TYR A 387 -3.68 15.29 6.12
CA TYR A 387 -4.89 16.12 6.23
C TYR A 387 -5.02 17.19 5.14
N LYS A 388 -4.09 17.23 4.16
CA LYS A 388 -4.23 18.13 3.01
C LYS A 388 -5.01 17.41 1.91
N PRO A 389 -6.04 18.02 1.30
CA PRO A 389 -6.68 17.52 0.09
C PRO A 389 -5.63 17.25 -0.99
N PHE A 390 -5.47 15.99 -1.39
CA PHE A 390 -4.67 15.59 -2.57
C PHE A 390 -5.42 14.59 -3.47
N LYS A 391 -6.53 14.02 -2.99
CA LYS A 391 -7.43 13.14 -3.76
C LYS A 391 -8.49 13.97 -4.48
N MET A 392 -9.00 13.47 -5.60
CA MET A 392 -10.13 14.08 -6.30
C MET A 392 -11.39 14.04 -5.45
N HIS A 393 -12.03 15.20 -5.30
CA HIS A 393 -13.14 15.45 -4.38
C HIS A 393 -14.53 15.16 -5.01
N TYR A 394 -14.76 13.93 -5.49
CA TYR A 394 -16.01 13.52 -6.18
C TYR A 394 -17.28 13.79 -5.35
N LYS A 395 -17.23 13.54 -4.04
CA LYS A 395 -18.35 13.83 -3.12
C LYS A 395 -18.63 15.32 -3.06
N GLN A 396 -17.60 16.14 -2.85
CA GLN A 396 -17.75 17.58 -2.73
C GLN A 396 -18.15 18.23 -4.06
N SER A 397 -17.69 17.72 -5.20
CA SER A 397 -18.16 18.22 -6.51
C SER A 397 -19.67 18.02 -6.67
N LEU A 398 -20.22 16.89 -6.23
CA LEU A 398 -21.67 16.69 -6.24
C LEU A 398 -22.40 17.64 -5.30
N VAL A 399 -21.88 17.85 -4.09
CA VAL A 399 -22.48 18.80 -3.13
C VAL A 399 -22.49 20.22 -3.69
N MET A 400 -21.42 20.66 -4.35
CA MET A 400 -21.35 21.97 -5.01
C MET A 400 -22.38 22.08 -6.15
N ILE A 401 -22.49 21.05 -6.98
CA ILE A 401 -23.49 21.00 -8.06
C ILE A 401 -24.91 21.03 -7.48
N MET A 402 -25.20 20.27 -6.42
CA MET A 402 -26.51 20.25 -5.76
C MET A 402 -26.90 21.61 -5.13
N THR A 403 -25.90 22.40 -4.75
CA THR A 403 -26.10 23.75 -4.21
C THR A 403 -26.41 24.77 -5.31
N GLU A 404 -25.75 24.64 -6.46
CA GLU A 404 -25.82 25.62 -7.56
C GLU A 404 -26.87 25.30 -8.64
N ALA A 405 -27.15 24.01 -8.86
CA ALA A 405 -28.06 23.54 -9.88
C ALA A 405 -29.53 23.70 -9.46
N LYS A 406 -30.34 24.13 -10.42
CA LYS A 406 -31.80 24.19 -10.32
C LYS A 406 -32.40 22.88 -10.83
N GLU A 407 -33.63 22.60 -10.41
CA GLU A 407 -34.37 21.43 -10.86
C GLU A 407 -34.53 21.46 -12.40
N GLY A 408 -34.26 20.32 -13.05
CA GLY A 408 -34.31 20.16 -14.51
C GLY A 408 -33.03 20.55 -15.26
N GLU A 409 -32.02 21.11 -14.59
CA GLU A 409 -30.72 21.37 -15.23
C GLU A 409 -29.92 20.08 -15.38
N LYS A 410 -29.32 19.90 -16.56
CA LYS A 410 -28.59 18.67 -16.90
C LYS A 410 -27.16 18.74 -16.40
N VAL A 411 -26.68 17.62 -15.87
CA VAL A 411 -25.31 17.50 -15.35
C VAL A 411 -24.62 16.37 -16.09
N TYR A 412 -23.51 16.72 -16.74
CA TYR A 412 -22.72 15.80 -17.53
C TYR A 412 -21.33 15.61 -16.93
N SER A 413 -20.83 14.39 -16.88
CA SER A 413 -19.42 14.10 -16.66
C SER A 413 -18.70 13.86 -17.98
N HIS A 414 -17.45 14.30 -18.11
CA HIS A 414 -16.64 13.96 -19.28
C HIS A 414 -16.37 12.44 -19.40
N SER A 415 -16.19 11.77 -18.26
CA SER A 415 -15.93 10.33 -18.13
C SER A 415 -16.37 9.83 -16.74
N PHE A 416 -16.54 8.52 -16.59
CA PHE A 416 -16.78 7.85 -15.30
C PHE A 416 -18.03 8.33 -14.53
N GLN A 417 -19.17 8.47 -15.22
CA GLN A 417 -20.47 8.69 -14.59
C GLN A 417 -20.70 7.82 -13.34
N GLU A 418 -20.33 6.55 -13.40
CA GLU A 418 -20.50 5.56 -12.33
C GLU A 418 -19.83 5.97 -11.00
N PHE A 419 -18.82 6.84 -11.04
CA PHE A 419 -18.17 7.38 -9.83
C PHE A 419 -19.05 8.39 -9.11
N TYR A 420 -19.88 9.11 -9.85
CA TYR A 420 -20.85 10.03 -9.31
C TYR A 420 -22.08 9.27 -8.83
N ASP A 421 -22.51 8.20 -9.52
CA ASP A 421 -23.64 7.36 -9.10
C ASP A 421 -23.42 6.67 -7.74
N TYR A 422 -22.16 6.52 -7.32
CA TYR A 422 -21.80 5.98 -6.00
C TYR A 422 -22.32 6.84 -4.83
N TYR A 423 -22.21 8.17 -4.91
CA TYR A 423 -22.45 9.08 -3.78
C TYR A 423 -23.92 9.46 -3.49
N PRO A 424 -24.86 9.50 -4.45
CA PRO A 424 -26.27 9.72 -4.20
C PRO A 424 -26.88 8.72 -3.21
N SER A 425 -26.35 7.50 -3.12
CA SER A 425 -26.73 6.52 -2.09
C SER A 425 -26.35 6.94 -0.66
N VAL A 426 -25.48 7.95 -0.51
CA VAL A 426 -24.86 8.42 0.75
C VAL A 426 -25.31 9.85 1.13
N LEU A 427 -25.94 10.60 0.22
CA LEU A 427 -26.42 11.97 0.48
C LEU A 427 -27.93 11.94 0.76
N GLU A 428 -28.33 12.17 2.02
CA GLU A 428 -29.73 12.10 2.51
C GLU A 428 -30.66 13.25 2.01
N ASN A 429 -30.51 13.76 0.77
CA ASN A 429 -31.49 14.69 0.21
C ASN A 429 -31.57 14.65 -1.35
N PRO A 430 -32.77 14.50 -1.95
CA PRO A 430 -32.94 14.01 -3.32
C PRO A 430 -33.32 15.12 -4.29
N LYS A 431 -32.52 16.19 -4.39
CA LYS A 431 -32.48 16.85 -5.71
C LYS A 431 -31.79 15.83 -6.61
N GLN A 432 -32.57 15.00 -7.31
CA GLN A 432 -32.14 13.92 -8.19
C GLN A 432 -31.31 14.49 -9.35
N ILE A 433 -30.09 14.91 -9.04
CA ILE A 433 -29.11 15.29 -10.03
C ILE A 433 -28.51 13.99 -10.54
N HIS A 434 -29.04 13.56 -11.67
CA HIS A 434 -28.46 12.46 -12.43
C HIS A 434 -27.28 13.02 -13.22
N VAL A 435 -26.09 12.54 -12.88
CA VAL A 435 -24.90 12.79 -13.69
C VAL A 435 -24.92 11.80 -14.84
N GLU A 436 -24.83 12.28 -16.07
CA GLU A 436 -24.73 11.44 -17.25
C GLU A 436 -23.35 11.59 -17.89
N ASN A 437 -22.80 10.55 -18.51
CA ASN A 437 -21.65 10.75 -19.38
C ASN A 437 -22.05 11.67 -20.55
N PHE A 438 -21.23 12.70 -20.81
CA PHE A 438 -21.46 13.56 -21.96
C PHE A 438 -21.37 12.71 -23.24
N PRO A 439 -22.33 12.78 -24.17
CA PRO A 439 -22.31 11.96 -25.37
C PRO A 439 -21.07 12.16 -26.21
N LYS A 440 -20.50 11.03 -26.65
CA LYS A 440 -19.36 10.99 -27.55
C LYS A 440 -19.78 10.37 -28.88
N LYS A 441 -19.38 10.99 -29.98
CA LYS A 441 -19.54 10.47 -31.35
C LYS A 441 -18.18 10.08 -31.91
N ASN A 442 -18.01 8.81 -32.26
CA ASN A 442 -16.72 8.23 -32.68
C ASN A 442 -15.59 8.49 -31.67
N GLY A 443 -15.88 8.42 -30.37
CA GLY A 443 -14.92 8.67 -29.29
C GLY A 443 -14.64 10.15 -29.00
N ASN A 444 -15.14 11.08 -29.81
CA ASN A 444 -14.96 12.52 -29.62
C ASN A 444 -16.22 13.17 -29.02
N PHE A 445 -16.06 14.33 -28.39
CA PHE A 445 -17.17 15.12 -27.86
C PHE A 445 -18.25 15.41 -28.93
N ASP A 446 -19.51 15.11 -28.64
CA ASP A 446 -20.60 15.40 -29.57
C ASP A 446 -21.05 16.86 -29.48
N TRP A 447 -20.43 17.71 -30.29
CA TRP A 447 -20.68 19.14 -30.34
C TRP A 447 -22.15 19.50 -30.61
N LYS A 448 -22.88 18.64 -31.33
CA LYS A 448 -24.30 18.90 -31.66
C LYS A 448 -25.15 19.08 -30.41
N LYS A 449 -24.83 18.37 -29.33
CA LYS A 449 -25.60 18.46 -28.09
C LYS A 449 -25.45 19.81 -27.38
N LEU A 450 -24.33 20.52 -27.59
CA LEU A 450 -24.18 21.92 -27.14
C LEU A 450 -24.87 22.91 -28.10
N ASP A 451 -24.94 22.56 -29.38
CA ASP A 451 -25.62 23.38 -30.38
C ASP A 451 -27.15 23.34 -30.23
N GLU A 452 -27.68 22.21 -29.74
CA GLU A 452 -29.11 21.97 -29.47
C GLU A 452 -29.64 22.58 -28.16
N LEU A 453 -28.78 23.17 -27.32
CA LEU A 453 -29.22 23.84 -26.10
C LEU A 453 -30.16 25.01 -26.43
N LYS A 454 -31.26 25.12 -25.68
CA LYS A 454 -32.21 26.24 -25.83
C LYS A 454 -31.56 27.56 -25.37
N PRO A 455 -31.97 28.72 -25.90
CA PRO A 455 -31.48 30.00 -25.40
C PRO A 455 -31.66 30.13 -23.89
N LYS A 456 -30.60 30.53 -23.17
CA LYS A 456 -30.53 30.60 -21.70
C LYS A 456 -30.58 29.26 -20.97
N GLU A 457 -30.58 28.12 -21.68
CA GLU A 457 -30.44 26.81 -21.05
C GLU A 457 -29.04 26.69 -20.44
N ARG A 458 -29.01 26.20 -19.20
CA ARG A 458 -27.79 26.05 -18.40
C ARG A 458 -27.55 24.57 -18.15
N ILE A 459 -26.31 24.12 -18.36
CA ILE A 459 -25.86 22.76 -18.06
C ILE A 459 -24.56 22.80 -17.25
N PHE A 460 -24.31 21.72 -16.52
CA PHE A 460 -23.06 21.51 -15.79
C PHE A 460 -22.23 20.45 -16.51
N LEU A 461 -20.94 20.69 -16.65
CA LEU A 461 -19.99 19.77 -17.24
C LEU A 461 -18.82 19.54 -16.28
N ILE A 462 -18.67 18.30 -15.82
CA ILE A 462 -17.67 17.90 -14.84
C ILE A 462 -16.44 17.34 -15.54
N ASP A 463 -15.28 17.86 -15.17
CA ASP A 463 -13.96 17.42 -15.60
C ASP A 463 -13.14 17.00 -14.38
N ALA A 464 -13.10 15.69 -14.13
CA ALA A 464 -12.36 15.12 -13.01
C ALA A 464 -10.96 14.69 -13.45
N GLU A 465 -9.97 15.57 -13.29
CA GLU A 465 -8.53 15.25 -13.24
C GLU A 465 -7.72 16.50 -12.87
N ILE A 466 -6.60 16.34 -12.16
CA ILE A 466 -5.71 17.44 -11.74
C ILE A 466 -5.14 18.22 -12.96
N HIS A 467 -5.05 17.57 -14.13
CA HIS A 467 -4.59 18.18 -15.39
C HIS A 467 -5.72 18.41 -16.41
N GLY A 468 -6.97 18.11 -16.05
CA GLY A 468 -8.12 18.16 -16.94
C GLY A 468 -8.12 17.03 -17.96
N THR A 469 -9.24 16.30 -18.03
CA THR A 469 -9.50 15.34 -19.10
C THR A 469 -9.89 16.03 -20.40
N PHE A 470 -10.44 17.25 -20.35
CA PHE A 470 -10.67 18.04 -21.56
C PHE A 470 -9.37 18.58 -22.13
N GLN A 471 -9.16 18.33 -23.42
CA GLN A 471 -8.06 18.95 -24.15
C GLN A 471 -8.30 20.46 -24.26
N LYS A 472 -7.22 21.26 -24.27
CA LYS A 472 -7.32 22.72 -24.47
C LYS A 472 -8.13 23.10 -25.71
N LYS A 473 -8.04 22.30 -26.78
CA LYS A 473 -8.80 22.48 -28.01
C LYS A 473 -10.30 22.30 -27.78
N GLU A 474 -10.70 21.31 -26.99
CA GLU A 474 -12.10 21.05 -26.64
C GLU A 474 -12.67 22.18 -25.81
N LEU A 475 -11.96 22.63 -24.76
CA LEU A 475 -12.40 23.77 -23.95
C LEU A 475 -12.54 25.06 -24.79
N SER A 476 -11.63 25.29 -25.73
CA SER A 476 -11.71 26.43 -26.68
C SER A 476 -12.96 26.32 -27.57
N GLU A 477 -13.28 25.12 -28.02
CA GLU A 477 -14.42 24.86 -28.90
C GLU A 477 -15.76 24.95 -28.17
N ILE A 478 -15.81 24.57 -26.88
CA ILE A 478 -16.94 24.81 -25.98
C ILE A 478 -17.19 26.31 -25.84
N LYS A 479 -16.14 27.10 -25.54
CA LYS A 479 -16.26 28.56 -25.34
C LYS A 479 -16.83 29.31 -26.54
N LYS A 480 -16.65 28.80 -27.77
CA LYS A 480 -17.23 29.40 -28.98
C LYS A 480 -18.73 29.14 -29.14
N ARG A 481 -19.29 28.12 -28.46
CA ARG A 481 -20.67 27.64 -28.65
C ARG A 481 -21.64 28.08 -27.55
N VAL A 482 -21.12 28.65 -26.48
CA VAL A 482 -21.87 29.05 -25.28
C VAL A 482 -21.70 30.55 -25.09
N SER A 483 -22.75 31.26 -24.67
CA SER A 483 -22.65 32.69 -24.36
C SER A 483 -21.89 32.96 -23.06
N ARG A 484 -21.90 32.00 -22.13
CA ARG A 484 -21.18 32.10 -20.85
C ARG A 484 -20.65 30.75 -20.40
N MET A 485 -19.44 30.77 -19.84
CA MET A 485 -18.77 29.62 -19.22
C MET A 485 -18.15 30.06 -17.89
N ASP A 486 -18.77 29.69 -16.78
CA ASP A 486 -18.21 29.86 -15.44
C ASP A 486 -17.55 28.57 -14.96
N THR A 487 -16.58 28.66 -14.05
CA THR A 487 -15.89 27.49 -13.48
C THR A 487 -15.98 27.51 -11.97
N ILE A 488 -16.41 26.41 -11.38
CA ILE A 488 -16.31 26.15 -9.94
C ILE A 488 -15.16 25.16 -9.73
N PRO A 489 -14.02 25.62 -9.19
CA PRO A 489 -12.91 24.73 -8.90
C PRO A 489 -13.20 23.92 -7.65
N VAL A 490 -13.12 22.60 -7.77
CA VAL A 490 -13.08 21.64 -6.66
C VAL A 490 -11.72 20.94 -6.73
N PHE A 491 -11.14 20.54 -5.60
CA PHE A 491 -9.79 19.97 -5.63
C PHE A 491 -9.72 18.72 -6.54
N GLY A 492 -8.95 18.82 -7.62
CA GLY A 492 -8.80 17.79 -8.65
C GLY A 492 -10.01 17.62 -9.58
N ILE A 493 -11.03 18.49 -9.52
CA ILE A 493 -12.24 18.44 -10.36
C ILE A 493 -12.67 19.86 -10.75
N ASN A 494 -12.78 20.13 -12.05
CA ASN A 494 -13.38 21.38 -12.53
C ASN A 494 -14.85 21.14 -12.88
N ILE A 495 -15.74 22.00 -12.39
CA ILE A 495 -17.13 22.02 -12.79
C ILE A 495 -17.33 23.25 -13.67
N PHE A 496 -17.67 23.05 -14.93
CA PHE A 496 -18.00 24.12 -15.86
C PHE A 496 -19.51 24.32 -15.93
N ILE A 497 -19.96 25.56 -15.74
CA ILE A 497 -21.35 25.96 -15.92
C ILE A 497 -21.45 26.62 -17.30
N LEU A 498 -22.16 25.95 -18.21
CA LEU A 498 -22.31 26.40 -19.59
C LEU A 498 -23.71 26.98 -19.78
N THR A 499 -23.80 28.19 -20.33
CA THR A 499 -25.08 28.80 -20.70
C THR A 499 -25.10 29.07 -22.20
N LYS A 500 -26.14 28.61 -22.89
CA LYS A 500 -26.37 28.99 -24.29
C LYS A 500 -26.86 30.42 -24.37
#